data_AF-F7NZF6-F1
#
_entry.id   AF-F7NZF6-F1
#
_cell.length_a   1.000
_cell.length_b   1.000
_cell.length_c   1.000
_cell.angle_alpha   90.00
_cell.angle_beta   90.00
_cell.angle_gamma   90.00
#
_symmetry.space_group_name_H-M   'P 1'
#
loop_
_entity.id
_entity.type
_entity.pdbx_description
1 polymer ?
#
loop_
_entity_poly.entity_id
_entity_poly.type
_entity_poly.pdbx_seq_one_letter_code
_entity_poly.pdbx_strand_id
1 'polypeptide(L)'
;MKSKQVMSLIIGTVALFLATGFWVLGLYGTAGNPSLALHLEIASEEPTALSRLRYEVYLYLGADPNRRFIEMDGMTSLDVAVEKKNLYAIVKLSPLVEDSTFASAVSLACEKRDEVVIQRILQSRGSEAIQSSCSNLDRL
;
A
#
# COMPACT_ATOMS: atom_id res chain seq x y z
N MET A 1 -13.75 43.57 25.68
CA MET A 1 -14.14 42.66 24.57
C MET A 1 -13.03 42.38 23.53
N LYS A 2 -12.08 43.30 23.27
CA LYS A 2 -11.05 43.11 22.22
C LYS A 2 -10.01 41.99 22.47
N SER A 3 -9.64 41.73 23.72
CA SER A 3 -8.58 40.75 24.06
C SER A 3 -8.93 39.28 23.73
N LYS A 4 -10.20 38.87 23.88
CA LYS A 4 -10.63 37.49 23.60
C LYS A 4 -10.61 37.15 22.10
N GLN A 5 -10.96 38.12 21.24
CA GLN A 5 -10.94 37.93 19.79
C GLN A 5 -9.50 37.85 19.24
N VAL A 6 -8.56 38.60 19.81
CA VAL A 6 -7.15 38.55 19.41
C VAL A 6 -6.51 37.21 19.80
N MET A 7 -6.78 36.69 21.01
CA MET A 7 -6.31 35.35 21.39
C MET A 7 -6.88 34.24 20.50
N SER A 8 -8.18 34.31 20.18
CA SER A 8 -8.83 33.31 19.31
C SER A 8 -8.24 33.32 17.89
N LEU A 9 -7.89 34.50 17.37
CA LEU A 9 -7.27 34.62 16.05
C LEU A 9 -5.88 33.97 16.06
N ILE A 10 -5.04 34.29 17.04
CA ILE A 10 -3.66 33.75 17.16
C ILE A 10 -3.67 32.23 17.29
N ILE A 11 -4.56 31.67 18.13
CA ILE A 11 -4.68 30.21 18.27
C ILE A 11 -5.12 29.57 16.95
N GLY A 12 -6.06 30.19 16.24
CA GLY A 12 -6.49 29.74 14.91
C GLY A 12 -5.37 29.74 13.88
N THR A 13 -4.55 30.79 13.83
CA THR A 13 -3.42 30.85 12.89
C THR A 13 -2.35 29.83 13.25
N VAL A 14 -2.00 29.68 14.53
CA VAL A 14 -1.00 28.68 14.95
C VAL A 14 -1.48 27.26 14.63
N ALA A 15 -2.76 26.94 14.88
CA ALA A 15 -3.33 25.65 14.52
C ALA A 15 -3.31 25.41 13.00
N LEU A 16 -3.60 26.43 12.20
CA LEU A 16 -3.53 26.35 10.74
C LEU A 16 -2.09 26.10 10.27
N PHE A 17 -1.12 26.83 10.81
CA PHE A 17 0.30 26.65 10.48
C PHE A 17 0.82 25.27 10.87
N LEU A 18 0.44 24.76 12.05
CA LEU A 18 0.79 23.41 12.48
C LEU A 18 0.14 22.35 11.59
N ALA A 19 -1.12 22.53 11.21
CA ALA A 19 -1.78 21.66 10.26
C ALA A 19 -1.06 21.67 8.91
N THR A 20 -0.82 22.85 8.31
CA THR A 20 -0.13 22.95 7.02
C THR A 20 1.31 22.43 7.09
N GLY A 21 2.01 22.65 8.20
CA GLY A 21 3.36 22.13 8.42
C GLY A 21 3.37 20.61 8.51
N PHE A 22 2.40 20.01 9.21
CA PHE A 22 2.25 18.56 9.28
C PHE A 22 1.91 17.94 7.92
N TRP A 23 1.06 18.61 7.13
CA TRP A 23 0.76 18.22 5.74
C TRP A 23 2.00 18.33 4.84
N VAL A 24 2.75 19.44 4.90
CA VAL A 24 3.94 19.66 4.07
C VAL A 24 5.08 18.72 4.46
N LEU A 25 5.32 18.48 5.75
CA LEU A 25 6.35 17.56 6.22
C LEU A 25 6.00 16.09 5.93
N GLY A 26 4.73 15.70 6.07
CA GLY A 26 4.24 14.38 5.65
C GLY A 26 4.35 14.17 4.13
N LEU A 27 4.10 15.21 3.33
CA LEU A 27 4.30 15.20 1.88
C LEU A 27 5.79 15.16 1.51
N TYR A 28 6.67 15.85 2.23
CA TYR A 28 8.11 15.83 1.95
C TYR A 28 8.73 14.45 2.20
N GLY A 29 8.32 13.77 3.29
CA GLY A 29 8.77 12.41 3.57
C GLY A 29 8.31 11.38 2.53
N THR A 30 7.14 11.59 1.93
CA THR A 30 6.55 10.70 0.92
C THR A 30 6.99 11.04 -0.51
N ALA A 31 7.32 12.30 -0.79
CA ALA A 31 7.89 12.73 -2.06
C ALA A 31 9.35 12.25 -2.28
N GLY A 32 10.09 12.00 -1.20
CA GLY A 32 11.47 11.49 -1.30
C GLY A 32 11.56 10.06 -1.85
N ASN A 33 10.57 9.21 -1.56
CA ASN A 33 10.49 7.84 -2.07
C ASN A 33 9.04 7.30 -1.97
N PRO A 34 8.18 7.58 -2.96
CA PRO A 34 6.77 7.20 -2.91
C PRO A 34 6.57 5.68 -2.92
N SER A 35 7.47 4.91 -3.55
CA SER A 35 7.43 3.44 -3.50
C SER A 35 7.61 2.90 -2.08
N LEU A 36 8.56 3.46 -1.32
CA LEU A 36 8.80 3.03 0.06
C LEU A 36 7.62 3.40 0.96
N ALA A 37 7.07 4.60 0.78
CA ALA A 37 5.88 5.05 1.50
C ALA A 37 4.69 4.11 1.25
N LEU A 38 4.46 3.73 -0.02
CA LEU A 38 3.44 2.75 -0.39
C LEU A 38 3.67 1.40 0.31
N HIS A 39 4.90 0.89 0.29
CA HIS A 39 5.28 -0.37 0.92
C HIS A 39 5.00 -0.37 2.44
N LEU A 40 5.42 0.68 3.14
CA LEU A 40 5.20 0.83 4.59
C LEU A 40 3.72 0.96 4.95
N GLU A 41 2.95 1.70 4.14
CA GLU A 41 1.51 1.84 4.35
C GLU A 41 0.78 0.50 4.17
N ILE A 42 1.22 -0.34 3.24
CA ILE A 42 0.73 -1.72 3.06
C ILE A 42 1.09 -2.61 4.25
N ALA A 43 2.32 -2.46 4.78
CA ALA A 43 2.82 -3.25 5.90
C ALA A 43 2.08 -2.96 7.22
N SER A 44 1.38 -1.83 7.31
CA SER A 44 0.60 -1.45 8.49
C SER A 44 -0.62 -2.35 8.72
N GLU A 45 -1.04 -2.48 9.98
CA GLU A 45 -1.95 -3.55 10.42
C GLU A 45 -3.39 -3.42 9.89
N GLU A 46 -3.96 -2.21 9.80
CA GLU A 46 -5.35 -2.05 9.38
C GLU A 46 -5.56 -0.99 8.28
N PRO A 47 -6.13 -1.39 7.13
CA PRO A 47 -6.44 -0.45 6.05
C PRO A 47 -7.66 0.42 6.41
N THR A 48 -7.40 1.59 6.99
CA THR A 48 -8.40 2.65 7.22
C THR A 48 -8.84 3.34 5.91
N ALA A 49 -9.92 4.12 5.95
CA ALA A 49 -10.32 4.94 4.80
C ALA A 49 -9.22 5.95 4.39
N LEU A 50 -8.49 6.48 5.39
CA LEU A 50 -7.38 7.39 5.14
C LEU A 50 -6.19 6.66 4.51
N SER A 51 -5.89 5.44 4.96
CA SER A 51 -4.80 4.67 4.38
C SER A 51 -5.08 4.47 2.90
N ARG A 52 -6.27 4.00 2.52
CA ARG A 52 -6.70 3.79 1.11
C ARG A 52 -6.45 4.99 0.21
N LEU A 53 -6.75 6.21 0.69
CA LEU A 53 -6.47 7.45 -0.03
C LEU A 53 -4.95 7.64 -0.24
N ARG A 54 -4.14 7.35 0.77
CA ARG A 54 -2.67 7.43 0.67
C ARG A 54 -2.09 6.46 -0.36
N TYR A 55 -2.64 5.25 -0.52
CA TYR A 55 -2.22 4.34 -1.60
C TYR A 55 -2.36 5.01 -2.96
N GLU A 56 -3.52 5.60 -3.21
CA GLU A 56 -3.81 6.27 -4.48
C GLU A 56 -2.92 7.49 -4.69
N VAL A 57 -2.67 8.25 -3.63
CA VAL A 57 -1.73 9.39 -3.68
C VAL A 57 -0.31 8.91 -4.00
N TYR A 58 0.19 7.85 -3.35
CA TYR A 58 1.54 7.36 -3.60
C TYR A 58 1.70 6.81 -5.01
N LEU A 59 0.70 6.07 -5.51
CA LEU A 59 0.67 5.63 -6.92
C LEU A 59 0.64 6.82 -7.88
N TYR A 60 -0.16 7.85 -7.60
CA TYR A 60 -0.20 9.08 -8.40
C TYR A 60 1.14 9.83 -8.39
N LEU A 61 1.86 9.81 -7.27
CA LEU A 61 3.20 10.38 -7.16
C LEU A 61 4.31 9.54 -7.82
N GLY A 62 3.96 8.43 -8.49
CA GLY A 62 4.91 7.60 -9.22
C GLY A 62 5.55 6.49 -8.38
N ALA A 63 4.88 6.04 -7.31
CA ALA A 63 5.30 4.83 -6.60
C ALA A 63 5.34 3.63 -7.57
N ASP A 64 6.53 3.10 -7.83
CA ASP A 64 6.70 1.84 -8.55
C ASP A 64 6.32 0.65 -7.66
N PRO A 65 5.24 -0.11 -8.00
CA PRO A 65 4.80 -1.26 -7.22
C PRO A 65 5.65 -2.52 -7.45
N ASN A 66 6.52 -2.53 -8.47
CA ASN A 66 7.45 -3.64 -8.78
C ASN A 66 8.77 -3.52 -8.04
N ARG A 67 9.01 -2.36 -7.42
CA ARG A 67 10.22 -2.13 -6.64
C ARG A 67 10.33 -3.17 -5.52
N ARG A 68 11.48 -3.82 -5.47
CA ARG A 68 11.90 -4.69 -4.36
C ARG A 68 12.68 -3.88 -3.34
N PHE A 69 12.39 -4.11 -2.07
CA PHE A 69 13.06 -3.43 -0.95
C PHE A 69 13.97 -4.43 -0.26
N ILE A 70 15.28 -4.31 -0.50
CA ILE A 70 16.29 -5.25 0.05
C ILE A 70 16.28 -5.19 1.58
N GLU A 71 16.00 -4.03 2.15
CA GLU A 71 15.87 -3.81 3.59
C GLU A 71 14.61 -4.44 4.20
N MET A 72 13.68 -4.94 3.38
CA MET A 72 12.41 -5.59 3.72
C MET A 72 12.32 -6.96 3.05
N ASP A 73 13.37 -7.78 3.21
CA ASP A 73 13.47 -9.15 2.67
C ASP A 73 13.37 -9.28 1.14
N GLY A 74 13.60 -8.19 0.40
CA GLY A 74 13.50 -8.18 -1.07
C GLY A 74 12.07 -8.30 -1.60
N MET A 75 11.07 -8.08 -0.73
CA MET A 75 9.65 -8.13 -1.08
C MET A 75 9.22 -6.91 -1.86
N THR A 76 8.27 -7.11 -2.78
CA THR A 76 7.53 -6.03 -3.42
C THR A 76 6.37 -5.57 -2.54
N SER A 77 5.79 -4.43 -2.88
CA SER A 77 4.55 -3.94 -2.25
C SER A 77 3.39 -4.94 -2.35
N LEU A 78 3.31 -5.72 -3.45
CA LEU A 78 2.28 -6.74 -3.60
C LEU A 78 2.54 -7.96 -2.71
N ASP A 79 3.79 -8.42 -2.59
CA ASP A 79 4.14 -9.54 -1.69
C ASP A 79 3.75 -9.22 -0.23
N VAL A 80 4.03 -7.99 0.23
CA VAL A 80 3.61 -7.55 1.57
C VAL A 80 2.09 -7.47 1.70
N ALA A 81 1.38 -7.06 0.65
CA ALA A 81 -0.08 -7.05 0.67
C ALA A 81 -0.66 -8.46 0.83
N VAL A 82 -0.03 -9.47 0.22
CA VAL A 82 -0.37 -10.89 0.42
C VAL A 82 -0.10 -11.31 1.86
N GLU A 83 1.08 -10.97 2.38
CA GLU A 83 1.46 -11.32 3.75
C GLU A 83 0.53 -10.72 4.80
N LYS A 84 0.14 -9.46 4.63
CA LYS A 84 -0.77 -8.75 5.53
C LYS A 84 -2.24 -9.02 5.23
N LYS A 85 -2.56 -9.86 4.24
CA LYS A 85 -3.93 -10.14 3.76
C LYS A 85 -4.70 -8.85 3.43
N ASN A 86 -4.00 -7.84 2.95
CA ASN A 86 -4.56 -6.54 2.62
C ASN A 86 -5.26 -6.62 1.25
N LEU A 87 -6.52 -7.06 1.27
CA LEU A 87 -7.31 -7.31 0.05
C LEU A 87 -7.50 -6.05 -0.81
N TYR A 88 -7.49 -4.86 -0.20
CA TYR A 88 -7.58 -3.61 -0.96
C TYR A 88 -6.31 -3.37 -1.76
N ALA A 89 -5.15 -3.49 -1.12
CA ALA A 89 -3.85 -3.34 -1.77
C ALA A 89 -3.66 -4.39 -2.86
N ILE A 90 -4.04 -5.64 -2.61
CA ILE A 90 -4.04 -6.71 -3.63
C ILE A 90 -4.81 -6.28 -4.88
N VAL A 91 -6.06 -5.85 -4.73
CA VAL A 91 -6.89 -5.45 -5.87
C VAL A 91 -6.29 -4.28 -6.63
N LYS A 92 -5.71 -3.31 -5.92
CA LYS A 92 -5.16 -2.10 -6.53
C LYS A 92 -3.80 -2.34 -7.21
N LEU A 93 -2.95 -3.22 -6.66
CA LEU A 93 -1.60 -3.42 -7.14
C LEU A 93 -1.47 -4.54 -8.18
N SER A 94 -2.25 -5.62 -8.06
CA SER A 94 -2.22 -6.74 -9.01
C SER A 94 -2.29 -6.35 -10.50
N PRO A 95 -3.13 -5.40 -10.95
CA PRO A 95 -3.14 -5.00 -12.35
C PRO A 95 -1.97 -4.08 -12.76
N LEU A 96 -1.21 -3.53 -11.81
CA LEU A 96 -0.13 -2.56 -12.04
C LEU A 96 1.26 -3.19 -12.04
N VAL A 97 1.39 -4.38 -11.45
CA VAL A 97 2.68 -5.10 -11.37
C VAL A 97 2.96 -5.87 -12.65
N GLU A 98 4.23 -6.16 -12.90
CA GLU A 98 4.71 -7.06 -13.93
C GLU A 98 4.36 -8.52 -13.61
N ASP A 99 4.37 -9.39 -14.64
CA ASP A 99 4.01 -10.80 -14.50
C ASP A 99 4.93 -11.57 -13.55
N SER A 100 6.21 -11.20 -13.49
CA SER A 100 7.19 -11.81 -12.57
C SER A 100 6.84 -11.52 -11.11
N THR A 101 6.51 -10.26 -10.79
CA THR A 101 6.05 -9.82 -9.47
C THR A 101 4.70 -10.45 -9.13
N PHE A 102 3.78 -10.51 -10.08
CA PHE A 102 2.48 -11.14 -9.88
C PHE A 102 2.61 -12.64 -9.57
N ALA A 103 3.45 -13.37 -10.31
CA ALA A 103 3.70 -14.78 -10.08
C ALA A 103 4.34 -15.04 -8.71
N SER A 104 5.29 -14.19 -8.29
CA SER A 104 5.88 -14.21 -6.94
C SER A 104 4.82 -14.11 -5.85
N ALA A 105 3.93 -13.11 -5.96
CA ALA A 105 2.85 -12.90 -5.00
C ALA A 105 1.83 -14.05 -4.97
N VAL A 106 1.51 -14.64 -6.13
CA VAL A 106 0.66 -15.85 -6.20
C VAL A 106 1.34 -17.04 -5.51
N SER A 107 2.63 -17.26 -5.77
CA SER A 107 3.40 -18.33 -5.10
C SER A 107 3.35 -18.18 -3.59
N LEU A 108 3.60 -16.97 -3.08
CA LEU A 108 3.53 -16.65 -1.66
C LEU A 108 2.12 -16.91 -1.07
N ALA A 109 1.06 -16.58 -1.83
CA ALA A 109 -0.30 -16.84 -1.41
C ALA A 109 -0.63 -18.35 -1.36
N CYS A 110 -0.14 -19.13 -2.33
CA CYS A 110 -0.26 -20.59 -2.36
C CYS A 110 0.47 -21.23 -1.16
N GLU A 111 1.71 -20.80 -0.87
CA GLU A 111 2.49 -21.29 0.28
C GLU A 111 1.76 -21.06 1.61
N LYS A 112 1.11 -19.90 1.76
CA LYS A 112 0.32 -19.55 2.94
C LYS A 112 -1.05 -20.24 2.98
N ARG A 113 -1.44 -20.95 1.92
CA ARG A 113 -2.75 -21.62 1.74
C ARG A 113 -3.93 -20.70 2.02
N ASP A 114 -3.80 -19.42 1.68
CA ASP A 114 -4.85 -18.43 1.90
C ASP A 114 -5.75 -18.33 0.66
N GLU A 115 -6.79 -19.17 0.63
CA GLU A 115 -7.72 -19.25 -0.50
C GLU A 115 -8.38 -17.91 -0.83
N VAL A 116 -8.67 -17.08 0.19
CA VAL A 116 -9.32 -15.78 0.00
C VAL A 116 -8.36 -14.84 -0.72
N VAL A 117 -7.11 -14.80 -0.29
CA VAL A 117 -6.07 -13.97 -0.93
C VAL A 117 -5.78 -14.47 -2.34
N ILE A 118 -5.67 -15.79 -2.55
CA ILE A 118 -5.46 -16.40 -3.88
C ILE A 118 -6.58 -15.99 -4.83
N GLN A 119 -7.84 -16.24 -4.45
CA GLN A 119 -8.99 -15.86 -5.29
C GLN A 119 -8.98 -14.36 -5.60
N ARG A 120 -8.65 -13.52 -4.61
CA ARG A 120 -8.65 -12.08 -4.77
C ARG A 120 -7.57 -11.57 -5.73
N ILE A 121 -6.35 -12.12 -5.65
CA ILE A 121 -5.24 -11.81 -6.56
C ILE A 121 -5.57 -12.24 -7.99
N LEU A 122 -6.20 -13.39 -8.17
CA LEU A 122 -6.53 -13.89 -9.50
C LEU A 122 -7.67 -13.09 -10.15
N GLN A 123 -8.70 -12.78 -9.38
CA GLN A 123 -9.83 -11.95 -9.83
C GLN A 123 -9.40 -10.54 -10.24
N SER A 124 -8.46 -9.92 -9.53
CA SER A 124 -8.05 -8.54 -9.80
C SER A 124 -7.35 -8.34 -11.14
N ARG A 125 -6.75 -9.39 -11.72
CA ARG A 125 -6.20 -9.38 -13.08
C ARG A 125 -7.17 -9.96 -14.14
N GLY A 126 -8.39 -10.34 -13.75
CA GLY A 126 -9.32 -11.05 -14.65
C GLY A 126 -8.77 -12.41 -15.12
N SER A 127 -7.89 -13.03 -14.33
CA SER A 127 -7.20 -14.26 -14.71
C SER A 127 -7.92 -15.47 -14.10
N GLU A 128 -8.73 -16.16 -14.91
CA GLU A 128 -9.29 -17.47 -14.56
C GLU A 128 -8.24 -18.61 -14.66
N ALA A 129 -7.07 -18.33 -15.25
CA ALA A 129 -6.14 -19.35 -15.73
C ALA A 129 -5.14 -19.92 -14.69
N ILE A 130 -5.09 -19.41 -13.46
CA ILE A 130 -3.98 -19.70 -12.53
C ILE A 130 -4.39 -20.60 -11.35
N GLN A 131 -5.65 -21.07 -11.31
CA GLN A 131 -6.05 -22.15 -10.39
C GLN A 131 -5.18 -23.41 -10.53
N SER A 132 -4.50 -23.62 -11.67
CA SER A 132 -3.55 -24.72 -11.88
C SER A 132 -2.15 -24.50 -11.30
N SER A 133 -1.80 -23.31 -10.81
CA SER A 133 -0.43 -23.05 -10.33
C SER A 133 -0.21 -23.51 -8.89
N CYS A 134 -1.21 -23.41 -8.00
CA CYS A 134 -1.03 -23.94 -6.64
C CYS A 134 -0.95 -25.48 -6.62
N SER A 135 -1.57 -26.19 -7.59
CA SER A 135 -1.52 -27.65 -7.68
C SER A 135 -0.16 -28.25 -8.06
N ASN A 136 0.76 -27.44 -8.58
CA ASN A 136 2.14 -27.90 -8.87
C ASN A 136 3.08 -27.75 -7.66
N LEU A 137 2.73 -26.94 -6.66
CA LEU A 137 3.51 -26.84 -5.41
C LEU A 137 3.30 -28.07 -4.51
N ASP A 138 2.13 -28.72 -4.54
CA ASP A 138 1.86 -29.96 -3.78
C ASP A 138 2.62 -31.20 -4.31
N ARG A 139 3.39 -31.06 -5.39
CA ARG A 139 4.20 -32.14 -6.00
C ARG A 139 5.71 -32.01 -5.76
N LEU A 140 6.16 -31.01 -5.01
CA LEU A 140 7.53 -30.84 -4.53
C LEU A 140 7.61 -31.10 -3.01
#